data_AF-A0A928XNB4-F1
#
_entry.id   AF-A0A928XNB4-F1
#
_cell.length_a   1.000
_cell.length_b   1.000
_cell.length_c   1.000
_cell.angle_alpha   90.00
_cell.angle_beta   90.00
_cell.angle_gamma   90.00
#
_symmetry.space_group_name_H-M   'P 1'
#
loop_
_entity.id
_entity.type
_entity.pdbx_description
1 polymer ?
#
loop_
_entity_poly.entity_id
_entity_poly.type
_entity_poly.pdbx_seq_one_letter_code
_entity_poly.pdbx_strand_id
1 'polypeptide(L)'
;MRNHRQTEAEREAGLAARITTQFRDHRSMVYELDCGTAKLALTMSDAPPHGGLWQAGASVRHADSAPALSASGPSRGEALSAVAAEWQKLGERAGYPHLDWTAIRAALVAVRAV
;
A
#
# COMPACT_ATOMS: atom_id res chain seq x y z
N MET A 1 23.93 -21.25 7.99
CA MET A 1 23.89 -19.90 7.36
C MET A 1 23.29 -20.07 5.97
N ARG A 2 22.02 -19.73 5.78
CA ARG A 2 21.32 -19.94 4.49
C ARG A 2 21.47 -18.67 3.64
N ASN A 3 22.31 -18.77 2.61
CA ASN A 3 22.49 -17.78 1.56
C ASN A 3 21.16 -17.55 0.83
N HIS A 4 20.54 -16.37 1.02
CA HIS A 4 19.52 -15.86 0.11
C HIS A 4 20.25 -15.27 -1.11
N ARG A 5 20.22 -15.99 -2.23
CA ARG A 5 20.53 -15.44 -3.54
C ARG A 5 19.51 -14.33 -3.82
N GLN A 6 19.88 -13.07 -3.60
CA GLN A 6 19.21 -11.95 -4.25
C GLN A 6 19.64 -11.96 -5.72
N THR A 7 18.76 -12.43 -6.59
CA THR A 7 18.96 -12.39 -8.03
C THR A 7 18.88 -10.96 -8.55
N GLU A 8 19.85 -10.57 -9.38
CA GLU A 8 19.99 -9.29 -10.08
C GLU A 8 18.76 -8.83 -10.87
N ALA A 9 17.74 -9.68 -11.06
CA ALA A 9 16.46 -9.32 -11.65
C ALA A 9 15.64 -8.28 -10.84
N GLU A 10 15.91 -8.11 -9.54
CA GLU A 10 15.25 -7.07 -8.73
C GLU A 10 15.83 -5.66 -8.96
N ARG A 11 16.99 -5.52 -9.61
CA ARG A 11 17.67 -4.21 -9.80
C ARG A 11 17.31 -3.49 -11.10
N GLU A 12 16.70 -4.16 -12.08
CA GLU A 12 16.35 -3.54 -13.37
C GLU A 12 14.94 -2.91 -13.41
N ALA A 13 14.13 -3.05 -12.36
CA ALA A 13 12.80 -2.44 -12.26
C ALA A 13 12.83 -1.22 -11.33
N GLY A 14 13.39 -0.10 -11.79
CA GLY A 14 13.52 1.17 -11.04
C GLY A 14 12.21 1.85 -10.59
N LEU A 15 11.08 1.14 -10.56
CA LEU A 15 9.75 1.61 -10.16
C LEU A 15 8.97 0.60 -9.29
N ALA A 16 9.57 -0.55 -8.93
CA ALA A 16 8.86 -1.60 -8.21
C ALA A 16 8.69 -1.24 -6.72
N ALA A 17 7.45 -0.94 -6.30
CA ALA A 17 7.12 -0.80 -4.89
C ALA A 17 7.48 -2.07 -4.11
N ARG A 18 8.19 -1.92 -3.00
CA ARG A 18 8.66 -3.04 -2.18
C ARG A 18 8.15 -2.91 -0.75
N ILE A 19 7.54 -3.97 -0.23
CA ILE A 19 7.18 -4.03 1.20
C ILE A 19 8.46 -4.11 2.03
N THR A 20 8.67 -3.13 2.91
CA THR A 20 9.82 -3.05 3.81
C THR A 20 9.49 -3.54 5.21
N THR A 21 8.26 -3.29 5.66
CA THR A 21 7.77 -3.71 6.98
C THR A 21 6.33 -4.19 6.84
N GLN A 22 5.96 -5.24 7.58
CA GLN A 22 4.56 -5.58 7.82
C GLN A 22 4.35 -5.87 9.30
N PHE A 23 3.28 -5.33 9.88
CA PHE A 23 2.95 -5.58 11.28
C PHE A 23 1.44 -5.46 11.50
N ARG A 24 0.95 -6.14 12.53
CA ARG A 24 -0.45 -6.03 12.95
C ARG A 24 -0.58 -4.88 13.93
N ASP A 25 -1.51 -3.97 13.64
CA ASP A 25 -1.90 -2.89 14.55
C ASP A 25 -3.38 -3.04 14.90
N HIS A 26 -3.66 -3.41 16.14
CA HIS A 26 -5.00 -3.76 16.61
C HIS A 26 -5.73 -4.76 15.69
N ARG A 27 -6.74 -4.28 14.94
CA ARG A 27 -7.58 -5.06 14.02
C ARG A 27 -7.17 -4.93 12.56
N SER A 28 -6.04 -4.28 12.28
CA SER A 28 -5.58 -3.94 10.95
C SER A 28 -4.19 -4.51 10.69
N MET A 29 -3.91 -4.87 9.46
CA MET A 29 -2.55 -5.14 8.99
C MET A 29 -1.99 -3.88 8.37
N VAL A 30 -0.78 -3.51 8.76
CA VAL A 30 -0.05 -2.37 8.21
C VAL A 30 1.08 -2.90 7.35
N TYR A 31 1.20 -2.36 6.15
CA TYR A 31 2.28 -2.62 5.21
C TYR A 31 2.98 -1.31 4.93
N GLU A 32 4.27 -1.24 5.24
CA GLU A 32 5.11 -0.14 4.81
C GLU A 32 5.79 -0.53 3.51
N LEU A 33 5.67 0.34 2.52
CA LEU A 33 6.24 0.17 1.19
C LEU A 33 7.23 1.29 0.90
N ASP A 34 8.33 0.89 0.30
CA ASP A 34 9.28 1.79 -0.36
C ASP A 34 8.90 1.85 -1.85
N CYS A 35 8.43 3.02 -2.28
CA CYS A 35 8.03 3.29 -3.66
C CYS A 35 9.11 4.07 -4.43
N GLY A 36 10.36 4.09 -3.93
CA GLY A 36 11.49 4.80 -4.52
C GLY A 36 11.51 6.28 -4.15
N THR A 37 10.46 7.03 -4.52
CA THR A 37 10.36 8.47 -4.25
C THR A 37 9.68 8.80 -2.92
N ALA A 38 8.95 7.85 -2.35
CA ALA A 38 8.19 8.02 -1.12
C ALA A 38 8.07 6.70 -0.35
N LYS A 39 7.85 6.83 0.97
CA LYS A 39 7.45 5.70 1.82
C LYS A 39 5.95 5.75 2.06
N LEU A 40 5.25 4.70 1.64
CA LEU A 40 3.81 4.56 1.77
C LEU A 40 3.50 3.61 2.93
N ALA A 41 2.63 4.02 3.85
CA ALA A 41 2.03 3.12 4.82
C ALA A 41 0.60 2.79 4.36
N LEU A 42 0.33 1.51 4.12
CA LEU A 42 -0.98 0.98 3.80
C LEU A 42 -1.56 0.24 4.98
N THR A 43 -2.80 0.52 5.33
CA THR A 43 -3.55 -0.21 6.36
C THR A 43 -4.67 -1.00 5.70
N MET A 44 -4.86 -2.24 6.15
CA MET A 44 -5.95 -3.11 5.72
C MET A 44 -6.68 -3.63 6.93
N SER A 45 -7.93 -3.26 7.10
CA SER A 45 -8.78 -3.70 8.21
C SER A 45 -9.76 -4.75 7.74
N ASP A 46 -9.93 -5.79 8.55
CA ASP A 46 -10.90 -6.85 8.28
C ASP A 46 -12.32 -6.28 8.19
N ALA A 47 -13.10 -6.82 7.24
CA ALA A 47 -14.53 -6.57 7.17
C ALA A 47 -15.19 -7.02 8.50
N PRO A 48 -16.12 -6.22 9.07
CA PRO A 48 -16.92 -6.65 10.22
C PRO A 48 -17.60 -8.01 9.98
N PRO A 49 -17.73 -8.85 11.02
CA PRO A 49 -18.21 -10.23 10.90
C PRO A 49 -19.65 -10.39 10.36
N HIS A 50 -20.39 -9.29 10.21
CA HIS A 50 -21.78 -9.28 9.73
C HIS A 50 -21.92 -8.68 8.32
N GLY A 51 -20.93 -8.88 7.45
CA GLY A 51 -21.01 -8.46 6.04
C GLY A 51 -20.67 -6.99 5.81
N GLY A 52 -19.72 -6.45 6.58
CA GLY A 52 -19.24 -5.09 6.34
C GLY A 52 -18.21 -5.00 5.19
N LEU A 53 -17.85 -3.78 4.81
CA LEU A 53 -16.85 -3.52 3.77
C LEU A 53 -15.43 -3.60 4.35
N TRP A 54 -14.50 -4.12 3.56
CA TRP A 54 -13.07 -3.99 3.82
C TRP A 54 -12.69 -2.52 3.81
N GLN A 55 -11.80 -2.12 4.72
CA GLN A 55 -11.27 -0.77 4.77
C GLN A 55 -9.79 -0.80 4.42
N ALA A 56 -9.41 0.02 3.45
CA ALA A 56 -8.03 0.27 3.10
C ALA A 56 -7.69 1.73 3.45
N GLY A 57 -6.53 1.95 4.07
CA GLY A 57 -5.99 3.27 4.31
C GLY A 57 -4.62 3.42 3.67
N ALA A 58 -4.26 4.64 3.31
CA ALA A 58 -2.96 4.99 2.77
C ALA A 58 -2.48 6.32 3.33
N SER A 59 -1.21 6.39 3.73
CA SER A 59 -0.55 7.63 4.11
C SER A 59 0.91 7.61 3.67
N VAL A 60 1.43 8.79 3.34
CA VAL A 60 2.86 8.94 3.09
C VAL A 60 3.57 9.26 4.40
N ARG A 61 4.80 8.78 4.57
CA ARG A 61 5.69 9.20 5.68
C ARG A 61 6.73 10.22 5.18
N HIS A 62 6.33 11.48 5.11
CA HIS A 62 7.17 12.68 4.95
C HIS A 62 6.86 13.76 6.01
N ALA A 63 7.76 14.73 6.20
CA ALA A 63 7.62 15.77 7.23
C ALA A 63 6.40 16.69 7.01
N ASP A 64 6.01 16.93 5.76
CA ASP A 64 4.80 17.67 5.34
C ASP A 64 3.80 16.74 4.63
N SER A 65 3.50 15.59 5.25
CA SER A 65 2.68 14.56 4.60
C SER A 65 1.25 15.01 4.34
N ALA A 66 0.75 14.63 3.17
CA ALA A 66 -0.67 14.65 2.89
C ALA A 66 -1.48 13.89 3.97
N PRO A 67 -2.73 14.29 4.22
CA PRO A 67 -3.62 13.56 5.11
C PRO A 67 -3.71 12.09 4.74
N ALA A 68 -3.87 11.23 5.75
CA ALA A 68 -4.17 9.83 5.48
C ALA A 68 -5.51 9.73 4.74
N LEU A 69 -5.51 8.94 3.66
CA LEU A 69 -6.70 8.63 2.89
C LEU A 69 -7.23 7.25 3.28
N SER A 70 -8.55 7.08 3.32
CA SER A 70 -9.16 5.77 3.52
C SER A 70 -10.33 5.58 2.56
N ALA A 71 -10.49 4.36 2.07
CA ALA A 71 -11.60 3.96 1.24
C ALA A 71 -12.03 2.54 1.58
N SER A 72 -13.23 2.17 1.13
CA SER A 72 -13.83 0.88 1.46
C SER A 72 -14.29 0.13 0.21
N GLY A 73 -14.35 -1.19 0.31
CA GLY A 73 -14.77 -2.05 -0.79
C GLY A 73 -15.25 -3.43 -0.35
N PRO A 74 -15.93 -4.17 -1.24
CA PRO A 74 -16.43 -5.52 -0.93
C PRO A 74 -15.30 -6.56 -0.81
N SER A 75 -14.09 -6.23 -1.29
CA SER A 75 -12.88 -7.03 -1.13
C SER A 75 -11.68 -6.14 -0.78
N ARG A 76 -10.59 -6.76 -0.32
CA ARG A 76 -9.31 -6.06 -0.08
C ARG A 76 -8.78 -5.38 -1.34
N GLY A 77 -8.85 -6.09 -2.47
CA GLY A 77 -8.46 -5.53 -3.77
C GLY A 77 -9.31 -4.33 -4.19
N GLU A 78 -10.63 -4.39 -3.99
CA GLU A 78 -11.53 -3.28 -4.33
C GLU A 78 -11.33 -2.07 -3.41
N ALA A 79 -11.11 -2.30 -2.11
CA ALA A 79 -10.79 -1.23 -1.17
C ALA A 79 -9.47 -0.53 -1.54
N LEU A 80 -8.45 -1.29 -1.94
CA LEU A 80 -7.19 -0.73 -2.46
C LEU A 80 -7.39 0.06 -3.75
N SER A 81 -8.16 -0.47 -4.71
CA SER A 81 -8.47 0.23 -5.96
C SER A 81 -9.18 1.57 -5.70
N ALA A 82 -10.10 1.60 -4.72
CA ALA A 82 -10.77 2.82 -4.32
C ALA A 82 -9.79 3.85 -3.72
N VAL A 83 -8.86 3.42 -2.85
CA VAL A 83 -7.79 4.28 -2.33
C VAL A 83 -6.92 4.83 -3.47
N ALA A 84 -6.50 3.99 -4.41
CA ALA A 84 -5.68 4.39 -5.54
C ALA A 84 -6.37 5.45 -6.42
N ALA A 85 -7.66 5.24 -6.70
CA ALA A 85 -8.46 6.18 -7.48
C ALA A 85 -8.59 7.54 -6.78
N GLU A 86 -8.90 7.56 -5.48
CA GLU A 86 -8.99 8.82 -4.72
C GLU A 86 -7.63 9.52 -4.57
N TRP A 87 -6.55 8.76 -4.39
CA TRP A 87 -5.19 9.30 -4.34
C TRP A 87 -4.82 10.02 -5.64
N GLN A 88 -5.12 9.40 -6.79
CA GLN A 88 -4.89 9.99 -8.10
C GLN A 88 -5.75 11.23 -8.35
N LYS A 89 -7.01 11.22 -7.88
CA LYS A 89 -7.92 12.38 -7.98
C LYS A 89 -7.40 13.59 -7.20
N LEU A 90 -6.88 13.38 -5.98
CA LEU A 90 -6.34 14.46 -5.15
C LEU A 90 -4.99 14.96 -5.69
N GLY A 91 -4.10 14.02 -6.05
CA GLY A 91 -2.84 14.28 -6.72
C GLY A 91 -1.87 15.21 -5.97
N GLU A 92 -0.83 15.63 -6.67
CA GLU A 92 0.33 16.31 -6.09
C GLU A 92 0.00 17.67 -5.48
N ARG A 93 -1.02 18.38 -6.01
CA ARG A 93 -1.44 19.69 -5.50
C ARG A 93 -1.98 19.61 -4.06
N ALA A 94 -2.48 18.44 -3.66
CA ALA A 94 -2.92 18.16 -2.30
C ALA A 94 -1.87 17.39 -1.48
N GLY A 95 -0.63 17.29 -1.98
CA GLY A 95 0.49 16.62 -1.32
C GLY A 95 0.58 15.11 -1.56
N TYR A 96 -0.24 14.55 -2.45
CA TYR A 96 -0.23 13.12 -2.77
C TYR A 96 0.74 12.84 -3.93
N PRO A 97 1.89 12.20 -3.70
CA PRO A 97 2.88 11.94 -4.74
C PRO A 97 2.34 10.97 -5.79
N HIS A 98 2.88 11.04 -6.99
CA HIS A 98 2.63 10.04 -8.02
C HIS A 98 3.25 8.70 -7.61
N LEU A 99 2.42 7.66 -7.50
CA LEU A 99 2.82 6.31 -7.11
C LEU A 99 2.37 5.28 -8.16
N ASP A 100 3.19 4.26 -8.38
CA ASP A 100 2.82 3.10 -9.20
C ASP A 100 1.93 2.15 -8.38
N TRP A 101 0.63 2.43 -8.41
CA TRP A 101 -0.39 1.60 -7.76
C TRP A 101 -0.48 0.17 -8.32
N THR A 102 -0.01 -0.07 -9.55
CA THR A 102 0.05 -1.41 -10.12
C THR A 102 1.16 -2.21 -9.46
N ALA A 103 2.36 -1.63 -9.31
CA ALA A 103 3.46 -2.24 -8.59
C ALA A 103 3.13 -2.47 -7.11
N ILE A 104 2.49 -1.49 -6.45
CA ILE A 104 2.01 -1.63 -5.07
C ILE A 104 1.05 -2.82 -4.93
N ARG A 105 0.07 -2.92 -5.84
CA ARG A 105 -0.88 -4.04 -5.84
C ARG A 105 -0.16 -5.38 -6.04
N ALA A 106 0.80 -5.45 -6.96
CA ALA A 106 1.58 -6.66 -7.19
C ALA A 106 2.37 -7.08 -5.93
N ALA A 107 3.00 -6.12 -5.24
CA ALA A 107 3.70 -6.39 -3.99
C ALA A 107 2.76 -6.94 -2.89
N LEU A 108 1.55 -6.39 -2.78
CA LEU A 108 0.54 -6.85 -1.84
C LEU A 108 -0.03 -8.24 -2.18
N VAL A 109 -0.23 -8.54 -3.48
CA VAL A 109 -0.64 -9.88 -3.93
C VAL A 109 0.41 -10.93 -3.53
N ALA A 110 1.70 -10.60 -3.66
CA ALA A 110 2.79 -11.51 -3.33
C ALA A 110 2.78 -11.97 -1.85
N VAL A 111 2.29 -11.12 -0.94
CA VAL A 111 2.14 -11.43 0.50
C VAL A 111 0.71 -11.80 0.89
N ARG A 112 -0.19 -12.00 -0.09
CA ARG A 112 -1.62 -12.31 0.10
C ARG A 112 -2.37 -11.26 0.93
N ALA A 113 -1.93 -10.01 0.84
CA ALA A 113 -2.57 -8.87 1.49
C ALA A 113 -3.83 -8.40 0.75
N VAL A 114 -3.94 -8.65 -0.55
CA VAL A 114 -5.11 -8.40 -1.39
C VAL A 114 -5.45 -9.61 -2.25
#